data_AF-A0A5D2XJK0-F1
#
_entry.id   AF-A0A5D2XJK0-F1
#
_cell.length_a   1.000
_cell.length_b   1.000
_cell.length_c   1.000
_cell.angle_alpha   90.00
_cell.angle_beta   90.00
_cell.angle_gamma   90.00
#
_symmetry.space_group_name_H-M   'P 1'
#
loop_
_entity.id
_entity.type
_entity.pdbx_description
1 polymer ?
#
loop_
_entity_poly.entity_id
_entity_poly.type
_entity_poly.pdbx_seq_one_letter_code
_entity_poly.pdbx_strand_id
1 'polypeptide(L)'
;MRGLQLPLSQTQRIRLQRALEKLQSLSCKANSDASVTVADTIPVNYEDAFLKGHGATDLNGDLVATVCGVVERINKLVYVRALRARYKPEVGDIVVGRVVEVSQKRWRLEINFSLDAILMLSSMNMPDGIQRRRTALDELNMRGIFEENDVVCAEVRNFQHDGSLQLQARSQKYGKLEKGQLLIVDPYLVKKSKQHFHHLEQFGIDLVLGRNGFIWVGEHVEARDSMVVDQANSSEQSMVPEEKNKTHTPLEMRQNICRIANAAQSFMFWLRKGKLSGEAWWESGKDDVIFSCQQLSFKSSWTR
;
A
#
# COMPACT_ATOMS: atom_id res chain seq x y z
N MET A 1 4.70 29.36 16.58
CA MET A 1 3.54 29.46 17.51
C MET A 1 3.96 29.37 18.98
N ARG A 2 4.56 30.42 19.55
CA ARG A 2 4.83 30.52 21.00
C ARG A 2 4.26 31.85 21.47
N GLY A 3 3.13 31.85 22.20
CA GLY A 3 2.63 33.10 22.81
C GLY A 3 1.12 33.27 22.99
N LEU A 4 0.25 32.38 22.49
CA LEU A 4 -1.18 32.50 22.72
C LEU A 4 -1.58 31.91 24.08
N GLN A 5 -1.79 32.77 25.09
CA GLN A 5 -2.35 32.37 26.38
C GLN A 5 -3.88 32.24 26.24
N LEU A 6 -4.36 31.03 26.01
CA LEU A 6 -5.79 30.71 26.06
C LEU A 6 -6.26 30.65 27.52
N PRO A 7 -7.40 31.27 27.89
CA PRO A 7 -7.97 31.18 29.24
C PRO A 7 -8.56 29.78 29.45
N LEU A 8 -7.74 28.84 29.88
CA LEU A 8 -8.11 27.44 30.11
C LEU A 8 -8.48 27.19 31.59
N SER A 9 -9.54 26.42 31.82
CA SER A 9 -9.95 25.93 33.15
C SER A 9 -8.86 25.07 33.80
N GLN A 10 -8.82 24.97 35.13
CA GLN A 10 -7.78 24.27 35.89
C GLN A 10 -7.65 22.79 35.47
N THR A 11 -8.76 22.12 35.15
CA THR A 11 -8.76 20.74 34.63
C THR A 11 -8.21 20.64 33.20
N GLN A 12 -8.47 21.65 32.37
CA GLN A 12 -7.95 21.74 31.00
C GLN A 12 -6.44 22.01 31.01
N ARG A 13 -5.93 22.85 31.92
CA ARG A 13 -4.49 23.09 32.12
C ARG A 13 -3.76 21.81 32.50
N ILE A 14 -4.30 21.05 33.46
CA ILE A 14 -3.68 19.78 33.89
C ILE A 14 -3.66 18.76 32.74
N ARG A 15 -4.72 18.70 31.91
CA ARG A 15 -4.76 17.83 30.72
C ARG A 15 -3.76 18.27 29.65
N LEU A 16 -3.65 19.57 29.39
CA LEU A 16 -2.68 20.16 28.47
C LEU A 16 -1.25 19.87 28.94
N GLN A 17 -0.96 20.07 30.22
CA GLN A 17 0.36 19.87 30.80
C GLN A 17 0.79 18.40 30.74
N ARG A 18 -0.10 17.46 31.08
CA ARG A 18 0.14 16.02 30.88
C ARG A 18 0.34 15.64 29.40
N ALA A 19 -0.37 16.31 28.48
CA ALA A 19 -0.20 16.08 27.05
C ALA A 19 1.16 16.62 26.56
N LEU A 20 1.60 17.78 27.07
CA LEU A 20 2.90 18.38 26.79
C LEU A 20 4.05 17.55 27.34
N GLU A 21 3.96 17.03 28.57
CA GLU A 21 4.95 16.12 29.15
C GLU A 21 5.05 14.80 28.37
N LYS A 22 3.91 14.25 27.94
CA LYS A 22 3.89 13.08 27.04
C LYS A 22 4.51 13.39 25.67
N LEU A 23 4.23 14.57 25.10
CA LEU A 23 4.86 15.01 23.87
C LEU A 23 6.37 15.22 24.04
N GLN A 24 6.82 15.83 25.14
CA GLN A 24 8.23 16.01 25.44
C GLN A 24 8.94 14.67 25.62
N SER A 25 8.40 13.75 26.44
CA SER A 25 8.99 12.42 26.62
C SER A 25 9.06 11.59 25.32
N LEU A 26 8.10 11.76 24.40
CA LEU A 26 8.16 11.17 23.06
C LEU A 26 9.16 11.90 22.15
N SER A 27 9.25 13.22 22.27
CA SER A 27 10.19 14.07 21.52
C SER A 27 11.64 13.85 21.95
N CYS A 28 11.93 13.57 23.21
CA CYS A 28 13.31 13.37 23.69
C CYS A 28 13.97 12.09 23.12
N LYS A 29 13.20 11.19 22.50
CA LYS A 29 13.72 9.96 21.87
C LYS A 29 14.00 10.13 20.37
N ALA A 30 13.48 11.18 19.74
CA ALA A 30 13.72 11.49 18.34
C ALA A 30 14.59 12.75 18.28
N ASN A 31 15.78 12.67 17.67
CA ASN A 31 16.71 13.78 17.46
C ASN A 31 16.00 15.14 17.36
N SER A 32 16.05 15.94 18.44
CA SER A 32 15.32 17.21 18.59
C SER A 32 15.63 18.21 17.49
N ASP A 33 16.83 18.10 16.91
CA ASP A 33 17.35 19.03 15.91
C ASP A 33 16.88 18.68 14.49
N ALA A 34 16.15 17.57 14.33
CA ALA A 34 15.65 17.11 13.04
C ALA A 34 14.16 17.39 12.84
N SER A 35 13.36 17.66 13.88
CA SER A 35 11.93 17.94 13.67
C SER A 35 11.71 19.40 13.27
N VAL A 36 11.05 19.63 12.14
CA VAL A 36 10.76 20.95 11.57
C VAL A 36 9.26 21.16 11.38
N THR A 37 8.82 22.40 11.60
CA THR A 37 7.49 22.87 11.24
C THR A 37 7.54 23.67 9.94
N VAL A 38 6.36 23.95 9.36
CA VAL A 38 6.28 24.72 8.12
C VAL A 38 6.87 26.11 8.35
N ALA A 39 7.72 26.56 7.43
CA ALA A 39 8.48 27.80 7.48
C ALA A 39 9.67 27.82 8.46
N ASP A 40 10.03 26.70 9.09
CA ASP A 40 11.27 26.63 9.87
C ASP A 40 12.49 26.53 8.95
N THR A 41 13.55 27.27 9.30
CA THR A 41 14.82 27.23 8.59
C THR A 41 15.62 25.98 8.98
N ILE A 42 16.08 25.24 7.98
CA ILE A 42 16.91 24.07 8.18
C ILE A 42 18.37 24.54 8.20
N PRO A 43 19.13 24.31 9.28
CA PRO A 43 20.54 24.70 9.32
C PRO A 43 21.36 23.81 8.38
N VAL A 44 21.86 24.38 7.28
CA VAL A 44 22.72 23.69 6.30
C VAL A 44 24.08 24.39 6.22
N ASN A 45 25.16 23.61 6.14
CA ASN A 45 26.48 24.15 5.83
C ASN A 45 26.55 24.48 4.33
N TYR A 46 26.55 25.77 3.99
CA TYR A 46 26.63 26.26 2.60
C TYR A 46 27.94 25.93 1.88
N GLU A 47 28.95 25.43 2.61
CA GLU A 47 30.25 25.02 2.06
C GLU A 47 30.15 23.76 1.18
N ASP A 48 29.15 22.91 1.45
CA ASP A 48 28.84 21.74 0.62
C ASP A 48 27.61 22.06 -0.24
N ALA A 49 27.77 22.10 -1.57
CA ALA A 49 26.65 22.24 -2.50
C ALA A 49 25.60 21.14 -2.23
N PHE A 50 24.46 21.52 -1.65
CA PHE A 50 23.40 20.61 -1.27
C PHE A 50 22.31 20.55 -2.35
N LEU A 51 21.69 19.39 -2.47
CA LEU A 51 20.54 19.14 -3.32
C LEU A 51 19.28 19.27 -2.47
N LYS A 52 18.35 20.08 -2.93
CA LYS A 52 17.02 20.17 -2.32
C LYS A 52 16.15 18.99 -2.72
N GLY A 53 15.65 18.28 -1.73
CA GLY A 53 14.68 17.22 -1.90
C GLY A 53 13.25 17.71 -1.64
N HIS A 54 12.33 16.75 -1.50
CA HIS A 54 10.92 17.06 -1.26
C HIS A 54 10.71 17.66 0.14
N GLY A 55 9.76 18.58 0.25
CA GLY A 55 9.41 19.19 1.54
C GLY A 55 10.38 20.29 2.00
N ALA A 56 11.36 20.67 1.18
CA ALA A 56 12.26 21.79 1.42
C ALA A 56 12.29 22.72 0.19
N THR A 57 12.41 24.02 0.42
CA THR A 57 12.44 25.04 -0.63
C THR A 57 13.39 26.16 -0.23
N ASP A 58 14.17 26.67 -1.18
CA ASP A 58 15.07 27.78 -0.93
C ASP A 58 14.27 29.09 -0.97
N LEU A 59 14.36 29.87 0.11
CA LEU A 59 13.77 31.19 0.24
C LEU A 59 14.88 32.15 0.67
N ASN A 60 15.21 33.13 -0.18
CA ASN A 60 16.20 34.17 0.11
C ASN A 60 17.61 33.65 0.47
N GLY A 61 18.01 32.50 -0.08
CA GLY A 61 19.29 31.86 0.21
C GLY A 61 19.23 30.87 1.37
N ASP A 62 18.12 30.84 2.14
CA ASP A 62 17.92 29.90 3.23
C ASP A 62 17.04 28.71 2.85
N LEU A 63 17.44 27.52 3.27
CA LEU A 63 16.63 26.31 3.07
C LEU A 63 15.50 26.27 4.10
N VAL A 64 14.25 26.38 3.64
CA VAL A 64 13.05 26.44 4.49
C VAL A 64 12.21 25.18 4.29
N ALA A 65 11.67 24.64 5.39
CA ALA A 65 10.76 23.50 5.35
C ALA A 65 9.34 23.93 4.88
N THR A 66 8.78 23.21 3.90
CA THR A 66 7.39 23.42 3.44
C THR A 66 6.40 22.49 4.13
N VAL A 67 6.88 21.41 4.77
CA VAL A 67 6.06 20.39 5.40
C VAL A 67 6.51 20.15 6.83
N CYS A 68 5.58 19.81 7.72
CA CYS A 68 5.91 19.40 9.09
C CYS A 68 6.42 17.95 9.11
N GLY A 69 7.61 17.74 9.68
CA GLY A 69 8.28 16.47 9.52
C GLY A 69 9.62 16.38 10.21
N VAL A 70 10.34 15.30 9.88
CA VAL A 70 11.72 15.09 10.30
C VAL A 70 12.62 15.34 9.09
N VAL A 71 13.66 16.16 9.25
CA VAL A 71 14.68 16.40 8.25
C VAL A 71 15.56 15.16 8.15
N GLU A 72 15.58 14.54 6.98
CA GLU A 72 16.47 13.44 6.64
C GLU A 72 17.53 13.97 5.67
N ARG A 73 18.80 13.76 6.02
CA ARG A 73 19.97 14.17 5.22
C ARG A 73 20.62 12.92 4.68
N ILE A 74 20.55 12.71 3.38
CA ILE A 74 21.18 11.58 2.71
C ILE A 74 22.23 12.15 1.76
N ASN A 75 23.51 11.97 2.13
CA ASN A 75 24.65 12.57 1.42
C ASN A 75 24.48 14.09 1.29
N LYS A 76 24.34 14.58 0.05
CA LYS A 76 24.10 15.99 -0.28
C LYS A 76 22.62 16.35 -0.37
N LEU A 77 21.71 15.37 -0.34
CA LEU A 77 20.28 15.59 -0.48
C LEU A 77 19.63 15.85 0.89
N VAL A 78 19.01 17.01 1.05
CA VAL A 78 18.21 17.34 2.23
C VAL A 78 16.73 17.29 1.86
N TYR A 79 15.96 16.44 2.52
CA TYR A 79 14.51 16.41 2.36
C TYR A 79 13.80 16.31 3.71
N VAL A 80 12.54 16.73 3.72
CA VAL A 80 11.72 16.68 4.92
C VAL A 80 10.76 15.51 4.78
N ARG A 81 10.92 14.51 5.65
CA ARG A 81 10.00 13.39 5.77
C ARG A 81 8.78 13.83 6.58
N ALA A 82 7.66 14.00 5.88
CA ALA A 82 6.39 14.36 6.50
C ALA A 82 5.92 13.29 7.50
N LEU A 83 5.36 13.71 8.64
CA LEU A 83 4.76 12.79 9.61
C LEU A 83 3.53 12.06 9.06
N ARG A 84 2.80 12.72 8.16
CA ARG A 84 1.65 12.16 7.44
C ARG A 84 1.82 12.46 5.96
N ALA A 85 2.03 11.42 5.18
CA ALA A 85 2.18 11.52 3.73
C ALA A 85 1.13 10.64 3.05
N ARG A 86 0.65 11.09 1.88
CA ARG A 86 -0.04 10.20 0.94
C ARG A 86 0.95 9.19 0.36
N TYR A 87 0.43 8.13 -0.23
CA TYR A 87 1.26 7.18 -0.95
C TYR A 87 2.04 7.92 -2.05
N LYS A 88 3.37 7.80 -2.01
CA LYS A 88 4.24 8.28 -3.08
C LYS A 88 4.65 7.06 -3.90
N PRO A 89 4.07 6.89 -5.10
CA PRO A 89 4.43 5.77 -5.97
C PRO A 89 5.90 5.87 -6.39
N GLU A 90 6.54 4.71 -6.52
CA GLU A 90 7.84 4.52 -7.17
C GLU A 90 7.69 3.48 -8.29
N VAL A 91 8.56 3.55 -9.29
CA VAL A 91 8.59 2.53 -10.35
C VAL A 91 8.97 1.18 -9.75
N GLY A 92 8.23 0.13 -10.11
CA GLY A 92 8.39 -1.23 -9.60
C GLY A 92 7.58 -1.53 -8.34
N ASP A 93 6.79 -0.57 -7.83
CA ASP A 93 5.91 -0.82 -6.71
C ASP A 93 4.72 -1.70 -7.09
N ILE A 94 4.42 -2.67 -6.23
CA ILE A 94 3.18 -3.45 -6.32
C ILE A 94 2.07 -2.71 -5.59
N VAL A 95 0.99 -2.47 -6.32
CA VAL A 95 -0.18 -1.72 -5.84
C VAL A 95 -1.46 -2.49 -6.13
N VAL A 96 -2.40 -2.40 -5.19
CA VAL A 96 -3.76 -2.91 -5.39
C VAL A 96 -4.65 -1.70 -5.63
N GLY A 97 -5.51 -1.73 -6.64
CA GLY A 97 -6.38 -0.61 -6.97
C GLY A 97 -7.79 -1.08 -7.28
N ARG A 98 -8.76 -0.18 -7.16
CA ARG A 98 -10.14 -0.44 -7.59
C ARG A 98 -10.41 0.28 -8.91
N VAL A 99 -11.04 -0.40 -9.86
CA VAL A 99 -11.44 0.20 -11.14
C VAL A 99 -12.54 1.23 -10.88
N VAL A 100 -12.28 2.49 -11.21
CA VAL A 100 -13.28 3.57 -11.11
C VAL A 100 -14.12 3.60 -12.37
N GLU A 101 -13.47 3.57 -13.52
CA GLU A 101 -14.15 3.57 -14.80
C GLU A 101 -13.34 2.87 -15.89
N VAL A 102 -14.08 2.43 -16.92
CA VAL A 102 -13.53 1.85 -18.13
C VAL A 102 -13.61 2.88 -19.26
N SER A 103 -12.45 3.35 -19.72
CA SER A 103 -12.31 4.24 -20.88
C SER A 103 -11.88 3.42 -22.10
N GLN A 104 -11.97 4.00 -23.30
CA GLN A 104 -11.44 3.37 -24.50
C GLN A 104 -9.93 3.09 -24.35
N LYS A 105 -9.52 1.82 -24.52
CA LYS A 105 -8.15 1.27 -24.43
C LYS A 105 -7.47 1.36 -23.06
N ARG A 106 -8.15 1.89 -22.03
CA ARG A 106 -7.55 2.15 -20.72
C ARG A 106 -8.57 2.04 -19.59
N TRP A 107 -8.14 1.51 -18.45
CA TRP A 107 -8.88 1.51 -17.20
C TRP A 107 -8.32 2.57 -16.27
N ARG A 108 -9.20 3.30 -15.59
CA ARG A 108 -8.81 4.17 -14.48
C ARG A 108 -8.96 3.42 -13.17
N LEU A 109 -7.90 3.41 -12.37
CA LEU A 109 -7.85 2.77 -11.06
C LEU A 109 -7.56 3.77 -9.96
N GLU A 110 -8.30 3.64 -8.87
CA GLU A 110 -8.09 4.40 -7.64
C GLU A 110 -6.97 3.73 -6.83
N ILE A 111 -5.86 4.46 -6.61
CA ILE A 111 -4.65 3.95 -5.93
C ILE A 111 -4.16 4.95 -4.88
N ASN A 112 -5.02 5.33 -3.93
CA ASN A 112 -4.73 6.19 -2.75
C ASN A 112 -3.70 7.33 -2.98
N PHE A 113 -3.70 7.87 -4.19
CA PHE A 113 -2.76 8.84 -4.72
C PHE A 113 -3.56 10.08 -5.13
N SER A 114 -2.86 11.19 -5.37
CA SER A 114 -3.53 12.44 -5.79
C SER A 114 -4.26 12.32 -7.12
N LEU A 115 -3.83 11.38 -7.97
CA LEU A 115 -4.35 11.15 -9.31
C LEU A 115 -4.74 9.67 -9.47
N ASP A 116 -5.71 9.44 -10.35
CA ASP A 116 -6.07 8.09 -10.77
C ASP A 116 -4.92 7.47 -11.57
N ALA A 117 -4.69 6.18 -11.35
CA ALA A 117 -3.74 5.41 -12.12
C ALA A 117 -4.40 4.89 -13.40
N ILE A 118 -3.61 4.78 -14.46
CA ILE A 118 -4.06 4.35 -15.78
C ILE A 118 -3.45 2.99 -16.09
N LEU A 119 -4.28 1.97 -16.20
CA LEU A 119 -3.89 0.67 -16.75
C LEU A 119 -4.28 0.63 -18.21
N MET A 120 -3.29 0.57 -19.09
CA MET A 120 -3.57 0.39 -20.51
C MET A 120 -3.91 -1.07 -20.79
N LEU A 121 -4.86 -1.30 -21.72
CA LEU A 121 -5.06 -2.61 -22.35
C LEU A 121 -3.73 -3.16 -22.91
N SER A 122 -2.83 -2.24 -23.27
CA SER A 122 -1.53 -2.59 -23.82
C SER A 122 -0.55 -3.22 -22.83
N SER A 123 -0.79 -3.02 -21.54
CA SER A 123 0.10 -3.39 -20.45
C SER A 123 -0.44 -4.55 -19.61
N MET A 124 -1.51 -5.19 -20.08
CA MET A 124 -2.11 -6.37 -19.46
C MET A 124 -1.91 -7.59 -20.37
N ASN A 125 -1.77 -8.77 -19.76
CA ASN A 125 -1.88 -10.04 -20.47
C ASN A 125 -3.34 -10.44 -20.62
N MET A 126 -3.72 -10.84 -21.82
CA MET A 126 -5.02 -11.45 -22.03
C MET A 126 -5.03 -12.86 -21.40
N PRO A 127 -6.18 -13.33 -20.92
CA PRO A 127 -6.31 -14.63 -20.25
C PRO A 127 -5.89 -15.83 -21.12
N ASP A 128 -5.79 -15.65 -22.44
CA ASP A 128 -5.37 -16.68 -23.41
C ASP A 128 -3.86 -17.01 -23.35
N GLY A 129 -3.05 -16.30 -22.56
CA GLY A 129 -1.62 -16.60 -22.35
C GLY A 129 -0.72 -16.40 -23.58
N ILE A 130 -1.30 -16.21 -24.76
CA ILE A 130 -0.60 -16.02 -26.03
C ILE A 130 -0.46 -14.52 -26.32
N GLN A 131 0.76 -14.08 -26.63
CA GLN A 131 1.03 -12.72 -27.10
C GLN A 131 0.50 -12.54 -28.53
N ARG A 132 -0.81 -12.36 -28.70
CA ARG A 132 -1.46 -12.14 -29.98
C ARG A 132 -1.41 -10.66 -30.38
N ARG A 133 -1.44 -10.36 -31.69
CA ARG A 133 -1.74 -9.00 -32.18
C ARG A 133 -3.14 -8.61 -31.68
N ARG A 134 -3.21 -7.49 -30.96
CA ARG A 134 -4.46 -7.00 -30.36
C ARG A 134 -5.46 -6.67 -31.46
N THR A 135 -6.65 -7.24 -31.35
CA THR A 135 -7.71 -7.12 -32.37
C THR A 135 -8.74 -6.09 -31.88
N ALA A 136 -9.45 -5.42 -32.80
CA ALA A 136 -10.51 -4.46 -32.44
C ALA A 136 -11.64 -5.08 -31.58
N LEU A 137 -11.79 -6.41 -31.61
CA LEU A 137 -12.71 -7.17 -30.74
C LEU A 137 -12.30 -7.10 -29.25
N ASP A 138 -11.00 -7.01 -28.96
CA ASP A 138 -10.49 -6.91 -27.58
C ASP A 138 -10.82 -5.53 -26.98
N GLU A 139 -10.88 -4.50 -27.83
CA GLU A 139 -11.30 -3.15 -27.42
C GLU A 139 -12.79 -3.11 -27.04
N LEU A 140 -13.62 -3.90 -27.71
CA LEU A 140 -15.05 -4.05 -27.38
C LEU A 140 -15.25 -4.92 -26.14
N ASN A 141 -14.38 -5.92 -25.91
CA ASN A 141 -14.48 -6.84 -24.78
C ASN A 141 -13.79 -6.33 -23.50
N MET A 142 -13.35 -5.07 -23.44
CA MET A 142 -12.70 -4.52 -22.24
C MET A 142 -13.58 -4.57 -21.00
N ARG A 143 -14.89 -4.35 -21.15
CA ARG A 143 -15.86 -4.45 -20.05
C ARG A 143 -16.03 -5.89 -19.55
N GLY A 144 -15.74 -6.90 -20.39
CA GLY A 144 -15.78 -8.30 -19.98
C GLY A 144 -14.56 -8.73 -19.16
N ILE A 145 -13.44 -8.00 -19.25
CA ILE A 145 -12.20 -8.28 -18.51
C ILE A 145 -12.25 -7.64 -17.12
N PHE A 146 -12.50 -6.32 -17.09
CA PHE A 146 -12.65 -5.56 -15.86
C PHE A 146 -13.92 -4.73 -15.91
N GLU A 147 -14.73 -4.91 -14.90
CA GLU A 147 -15.93 -4.13 -14.63
C GLU A 147 -15.61 -3.01 -13.63
N GLU A 148 -16.52 -2.04 -13.55
CA GLU A 148 -16.43 -0.95 -12.58
C GLU A 148 -16.51 -1.54 -11.16
N ASN A 149 -15.65 -1.06 -10.26
CA ASN A 149 -15.44 -1.55 -8.89
C ASN A 149 -14.68 -2.87 -8.73
N ASP A 150 -14.17 -3.47 -9.81
CA ASP A 150 -13.27 -4.60 -9.68
C ASP A 150 -11.97 -4.21 -8.97
N VAL A 151 -11.41 -5.14 -8.19
CA VAL A 151 -10.12 -4.96 -7.52
C VAL A 151 -9.04 -5.61 -8.37
N VAL A 152 -7.96 -4.88 -8.62
CA VAL A 152 -6.88 -5.29 -9.51
C VAL A 152 -5.53 -5.10 -8.81
N CYS A 153 -4.68 -6.11 -8.91
CA CYS A 153 -3.27 -6.02 -8.54
C CYS A 153 -2.44 -5.66 -9.77
N ALA A 154 -1.60 -4.64 -9.67
CA ALA A 154 -0.74 -4.20 -10.76
C ALA A 154 0.59 -3.63 -10.24
N GLU A 155 1.59 -3.58 -11.10
CA GLU A 155 2.87 -2.93 -10.83
C GLU A 155 2.93 -1.53 -11.45
N VAL A 156 3.62 -0.60 -10.79
CA VAL A 156 3.86 0.74 -11.31
C VAL A 156 4.98 0.67 -12.36
N ARG A 157 4.66 0.93 -13.62
CA ARG A 157 5.62 0.84 -14.74
C ARG A 157 6.37 2.15 -14.95
N ASN A 158 5.64 3.24 -15.13
CA ASN A 158 6.23 4.55 -15.39
C ASN A 158 5.28 5.67 -15.02
N PHE A 159 5.84 6.87 -14.89
CA PHE A 159 5.12 8.12 -14.74
C PHE A 159 4.93 8.74 -16.12
N GLN A 160 3.73 9.23 -16.40
CA GLN A 160 3.50 10.09 -17.56
C GLN A 160 3.96 11.51 -17.24
N HIS A 161 4.18 12.33 -18.28
CA HIS A 161 4.57 13.73 -18.12
C HIS A 161 3.54 14.55 -17.32
N ASP A 162 2.27 14.14 -17.36
CA ASP A 162 1.17 14.77 -16.63
C ASP A 162 1.14 14.39 -15.14
N GLY A 163 2.07 13.56 -14.69
CA GLY A 163 2.11 13.02 -13.32
C GLY A 163 1.15 11.85 -13.08
N SER A 164 0.39 11.43 -14.08
CA SER A 164 -0.45 10.23 -14.01
C SER A 164 0.41 8.96 -13.99
N LEU A 165 -0.07 7.94 -13.29
CA LEU A 165 0.63 6.66 -13.14
C LEU A 165 0.24 5.72 -14.26
N GLN A 166 1.21 5.11 -14.92
CA GLN A 166 0.96 4.01 -15.83
C GLN A 166 1.23 2.68 -15.12
N LEU A 167 0.20 1.85 -15.03
CA LEU A 167 0.28 0.52 -14.44
C LEU A 167 0.52 -0.56 -15.49
N GLN A 168 1.00 -1.69 -15.00
CA GLN A 168 1.24 -2.88 -15.78
C GLN A 168 0.81 -4.13 -15.02
N ALA A 169 0.20 -5.07 -15.74
CA ALA A 169 -0.20 -6.38 -15.24
C ALA A 169 0.27 -7.44 -16.26
N ARG A 170 1.60 -7.50 -16.46
CA ARG A 170 2.26 -8.40 -17.42
C ARG A 170 2.58 -9.79 -16.86
N SER A 171 2.42 -10.01 -15.56
CA SER A 171 2.60 -11.33 -14.95
C SER A 171 1.23 -11.93 -14.66
N GLN A 172 1.12 -13.26 -14.72
CA GLN A 172 -0.11 -13.99 -14.38
C GLN A 172 -0.44 -13.88 -12.88
N LYS A 173 0.55 -13.50 -12.06
CA LYS A 173 0.41 -13.15 -10.63
C LYS A 173 -0.29 -11.79 -10.42
N TYR A 174 -0.35 -10.97 -11.46
CA TYR A 174 -1.02 -9.67 -11.46
C TYR A 174 -2.30 -9.77 -12.29
N GLY A 175 -3.37 -9.12 -11.84
CA GLY A 175 -4.65 -9.22 -12.51
C GLY A 175 -5.83 -8.94 -11.59
N LYS A 176 -7.00 -9.43 -12.01
CA LYS A 176 -8.25 -9.31 -11.26
C LYS A 176 -8.17 -10.14 -9.99
N LEU A 177 -8.45 -9.51 -8.85
CA LEU A 177 -8.56 -10.19 -7.57
C LEU A 177 -10.05 -10.41 -7.26
N GLU A 178 -10.48 -11.66 -7.31
CA GLU A 178 -11.86 -12.06 -7.02
C GLU A 178 -11.94 -12.81 -5.68
N LYS A 179 -13.13 -12.89 -5.08
CA LYS A 179 -13.40 -13.71 -3.89
C LYS A 179 -12.52 -13.38 -2.67
N GLY A 180 -12.44 -12.09 -2.34
CA GLY A 180 -11.75 -11.63 -1.14
C GLY A 180 -12.31 -10.32 -0.57
N GLN A 181 -11.59 -9.79 0.40
CA GLN A 181 -11.87 -8.54 1.10
C GLN A 181 -10.70 -7.57 0.93
N LEU A 182 -11.01 -6.36 0.50
CA LEU A 182 -10.07 -5.24 0.43
C LEU A 182 -10.06 -4.49 1.76
N LEU A 183 -8.86 -4.26 2.30
CA LEU A 183 -8.60 -3.46 3.48
C LEU A 183 -7.83 -2.22 3.08
N ILE A 184 -8.28 -1.07 3.59
CA ILE A 184 -7.66 0.23 3.35
C ILE A 184 -6.90 0.63 4.61
N VAL A 185 -5.61 0.88 4.46
CA VAL A 185 -4.71 1.28 5.52
C VAL A 185 -3.91 2.51 5.10
N ASP A 186 -3.43 3.26 6.09
CA ASP A 186 -2.52 4.36 5.84
C ASP A 186 -1.19 3.84 5.21
N PRO A 187 -0.76 4.37 4.04
CA PRO A 187 0.36 3.82 3.27
C PRO A 187 1.71 3.89 3.99
N TYR A 188 1.86 4.77 4.98
CA TYR A 188 3.10 4.88 5.76
C TYR A 188 3.40 3.65 6.62
N LEU A 189 2.38 2.81 6.89
CA LEU A 189 2.52 1.60 7.69
C LEU A 189 3.11 0.44 6.90
N VAL A 190 3.00 0.47 5.58
CA VAL A 190 3.50 -0.58 4.70
C VAL A 190 4.97 -0.30 4.37
N LYS A 191 5.87 -1.10 4.96
CA LYS A 191 7.31 -1.02 4.64
C LYS A 191 7.58 -1.64 3.26
N LYS A 192 8.62 -1.15 2.59
CA LYS A 192 9.10 -1.73 1.33
C LYS A 192 9.70 -3.11 1.63
N SER A 193 9.06 -4.16 1.13
CA SER A 193 9.53 -5.55 1.22
C SER A 193 9.81 -6.09 -0.19
N LYS A 194 10.61 -7.15 -0.29
CA LYS A 194 10.85 -7.83 -1.57
C LYS A 194 9.70 -8.75 -1.98
N GLN A 195 8.93 -9.23 -1.01
CA GLN A 195 7.77 -10.09 -1.24
C GLN A 195 6.52 -9.37 -0.75
N HIS A 196 5.57 -9.17 -1.66
CA HIS A 196 4.27 -8.56 -1.39
C HIS A 196 3.11 -9.57 -1.45
N PHE A 197 3.41 -10.78 -1.95
CA PHE A 197 2.50 -11.91 -2.00
C PHE A 197 2.87 -12.88 -0.88
N HIS A 198 1.95 -13.13 0.03
CA HIS A 198 2.11 -14.10 1.09
C HIS A 198 1.00 -15.13 0.98
N HIS A 199 1.39 -16.37 0.68
CA HIS A 199 0.50 -17.50 0.70
C HIS A 199 0.50 -18.13 2.10
N LEU A 200 -0.68 -18.22 2.72
CA LEU A 200 -0.88 -18.86 4.02
C LEU A 200 -1.48 -20.25 3.80
N GLU A 201 -0.61 -21.24 3.60
CA GLU A 201 -0.98 -22.65 3.33
C GLU A 201 -1.94 -23.21 4.38
N GLN A 202 -1.78 -22.82 5.65
CA GLN A 202 -2.59 -23.30 6.78
C GLN A 202 -4.08 -22.91 6.68
N PHE A 203 -4.39 -21.83 5.96
CA PHE A 203 -5.75 -21.32 5.80
C PHE A 203 -6.23 -21.34 4.35
N GLY A 204 -5.36 -21.67 3.39
CA GLY A 204 -5.64 -21.59 1.95
C GLY A 204 -5.95 -20.17 1.48
N ILE A 205 -5.30 -19.16 2.07
CA ILE A 205 -5.56 -17.74 1.83
C ILE A 205 -4.33 -17.06 1.26
N ASP A 206 -4.56 -16.17 0.30
CA ASP A 206 -3.56 -15.23 -0.20
C ASP A 206 -3.72 -13.86 0.44
N LEU A 207 -2.58 -13.29 0.81
CA LEU A 207 -2.44 -11.95 1.32
C LEU A 207 -1.58 -11.14 0.35
N VAL A 208 -2.17 -10.08 -0.22
CA VAL A 208 -1.48 -9.15 -1.12
C VAL A 208 -1.35 -7.81 -0.43
N LEU A 209 -0.10 -7.38 -0.21
CA LEU A 209 0.22 -6.16 0.52
C LEU A 209 0.65 -5.07 -0.48
N GLY A 210 -0.29 -4.24 -0.91
CA GLY A 210 0.01 -3.10 -1.78
C GLY A 210 0.72 -1.97 -1.05
N ARG A 211 1.77 -1.40 -1.65
CA ARG A 211 2.54 -0.26 -1.07
C ARG A 211 1.69 1.00 -0.92
N ASN A 212 0.57 1.08 -1.64
CA ASN A 212 -0.42 2.15 -1.55
C ASN A 212 -1.33 2.08 -0.31
N GLY A 213 -1.11 1.09 0.57
CA GLY A 213 -1.90 0.87 1.77
C GLY A 213 -3.16 0.05 1.51
N PHE A 214 -3.35 -0.45 0.28
CA PHE A 214 -4.45 -1.37 -0.03
C PHE A 214 -3.94 -2.80 0.16
N ILE A 215 -4.59 -3.50 1.07
CA ILE A 215 -4.28 -4.89 1.42
C ILE A 215 -5.46 -5.73 0.95
N TRP A 216 -5.18 -6.77 0.19
CA TRP A 216 -6.21 -7.72 -0.21
C TRP A 216 -6.01 -9.03 0.55
N VAL A 217 -7.10 -9.61 1.03
CA VAL A 217 -7.15 -10.93 1.68
C VAL A 217 -8.24 -11.77 1.02
N GLY A 218 -7.95 -13.02 0.68
CA GLY A 218 -8.97 -13.88 0.10
C GLY A 218 -8.44 -15.24 -0.33
N GLU A 219 -9.29 -15.99 -1.03
CA GLU A 219 -9.02 -17.38 -1.36
C GLU A 219 -7.76 -17.53 -2.21
N HIS A 220 -6.93 -18.54 -1.89
CA HIS A 220 -5.79 -18.88 -2.71
C HIS A 220 -6.26 -19.37 -4.08
N VAL A 221 -5.86 -18.64 -5.11
CA VAL A 221 -6.00 -19.09 -6.49
C VAL A 221 -4.59 -19.38 -6.97
N GLU A 222 -4.26 -20.65 -7.15
CA GLU A 222 -3.01 -21.05 -7.79
C GLU A 222 -2.98 -20.47 -9.21
N ALA A 223 -2.37 -19.30 -9.36
CA ALA A 223 -1.90 -18.83 -10.65
C ALA A 223 -0.73 -19.75 -11.04
N ARG A 224 -1.04 -20.85 -11.73
CA ARG A 224 -0.03 -21.77 -12.28
C ARG A 224 0.94 -20.94 -13.12
N ASP A 225 2.17 -20.76 -12.64
CA ASP A 225 3.30 -20.27 -13.44
C ASP A 225 3.53 -21.32 -14.54
N SER A 226 3.02 -21.08 -15.75
CA SER A 226 3.20 -21.99 -16.90
C SER A 226 4.60 -21.87 -17.52
N MET A 227 5.65 -21.82 -16.70
CA MET A 227 7.05 -21.85 -17.14
C MET A 227 7.73 -23.15 -16.70
N VAL A 228 7.19 -24.28 -17.15
CA VAL A 228 7.98 -25.47 -17.49
C VAL A 228 7.40 -26.00 -18.80
N VAL A 229 8.05 -25.65 -19.91
CA VAL A 229 7.80 -26.27 -21.21
C VAL A 229 8.55 -27.58 -21.21
N ASP A 230 7.82 -28.70 -21.22
CA ASP A 230 8.28 -29.90 -21.92
C ASP A 230 7.09 -30.46 -22.72
N GLN A 231 7.32 -30.53 -24.03
CA GLN A 231 6.39 -30.95 -25.06
C GLN A 231 6.22 -32.48 -25.02
N ALA A 232 4.98 -32.97 -24.97
CA ALA A 232 4.47 -34.05 -25.82
C ALA A 232 3.02 -34.45 -25.44
N ASN A 233 2.15 -34.47 -26.46
CA ASN A 233 0.87 -35.21 -26.56
C ASN A 233 -0.29 -34.66 -25.70
N SER A 234 -1.52 -34.45 -26.16
CA SER A 234 -2.23 -34.83 -27.38
C SER A 234 -3.62 -34.15 -27.35
N SER A 235 -4.05 -33.66 -28.52
CA SER A 235 -5.43 -33.58 -29.06
C SER A 235 -6.62 -33.16 -28.16
N GLU A 236 -7.29 -32.11 -28.65
CA GLU A 236 -8.76 -31.95 -28.71
C GLU A 236 -9.54 -32.04 -27.40
N GLN A 237 -9.97 -30.88 -26.90
CA GLN A 237 -11.31 -30.75 -26.34
C GLN A 237 -11.79 -29.29 -26.39
N SER A 238 -12.85 -29.12 -27.15
CA SER A 238 -13.79 -27.99 -27.21
C SER A 238 -14.13 -27.43 -25.82
N MET A 239 -13.85 -26.16 -25.57
CA MET A 239 -14.33 -25.47 -24.36
C MET A 239 -15.64 -24.73 -24.65
N VAL A 240 -16.68 -25.28 -24.04
CA VAL A 240 -17.99 -24.66 -23.82
C VAL A 240 -17.81 -23.37 -23.00
N PRO A 241 -18.60 -22.30 -23.22
CA PRO A 241 -18.55 -21.12 -22.38
C PRO A 241 -19.05 -21.49 -20.98
N GLU A 242 -18.15 -21.55 -20.00
CA GLU A 242 -18.56 -21.77 -18.61
C GLU A 242 -19.36 -20.57 -18.12
N GLU A 243 -20.67 -20.79 -18.04
CA GLU A 243 -21.61 -19.96 -17.31
C GLU A 243 -21.12 -19.71 -15.89
N LYS A 244 -21.45 -18.51 -15.41
CA LYS A 244 -21.23 -17.97 -14.06
C LYS A 244 -21.72 -18.94 -12.97
N ASN A 245 -20.94 -19.98 -12.67
CA ASN A 245 -21.08 -20.74 -11.45
C ASN A 245 -20.62 -19.83 -10.31
N LYS A 246 -21.60 -19.22 -9.63
CA LYS A 246 -21.44 -18.66 -8.27
C LYS A 246 -21.02 -19.81 -7.34
N THR A 247 -19.78 -20.24 -7.46
CA THR A 247 -19.12 -21.18 -6.56
C THR A 247 -19.05 -20.49 -5.22
N HIS A 248 -20.02 -20.84 -4.36
CA HIS A 248 -20.12 -20.30 -3.02
C HIS A 248 -18.83 -20.65 -2.28
N THR A 249 -17.98 -19.65 -2.02
CA THR A 249 -16.79 -19.83 -1.21
C THR A 249 -17.17 -20.53 0.10
N PRO A 250 -16.46 -21.60 0.49
CA PRO A 250 -16.85 -22.39 1.66
C PRO A 250 -16.87 -21.51 2.92
N LEU A 251 -17.81 -21.79 3.83
CA LEU A 251 -18.02 -20.98 5.04
C LEU A 251 -16.75 -20.89 5.90
N GLU A 252 -15.97 -21.97 5.95
CA GLU A 252 -14.69 -22.02 6.65
C GLU A 252 -13.67 -21.03 6.06
N MET A 253 -13.56 -20.99 4.72
CA MET A 253 -12.70 -20.04 4.02
C MET A 253 -13.12 -18.60 4.30
N ARG A 254 -14.43 -18.31 4.28
CA ARG A 254 -14.94 -16.97 4.63
C ARG A 254 -14.61 -16.58 6.07
N GLN A 255 -14.73 -17.51 7.02
CA GLN A 255 -14.37 -17.25 8.41
C GLN A 255 -12.87 -16.95 8.55
N ASN A 256 -12.02 -17.71 7.86
CA ASN A 256 -10.58 -17.50 7.86
C ASN A 256 -10.21 -16.14 7.24
N ILE A 257 -10.83 -15.77 6.12
CA ILE A 257 -10.65 -14.45 5.48
C ILE A 257 -11.04 -13.34 6.46
N CYS A 258 -12.22 -13.42 7.08
CA CYS A 258 -12.67 -12.43 8.05
C CYS A 258 -11.76 -12.35 9.29
N ARG A 259 -11.25 -13.49 9.79
CA ARG A 259 -10.33 -13.53 10.94
C ARG A 259 -9.02 -12.83 10.62
N ILE A 260 -8.41 -13.15 9.47
CA ILE A 260 -7.17 -12.52 9.02
C ILE A 260 -7.41 -11.04 8.73
N ALA A 261 -8.53 -10.68 8.12
CA ALA A 261 -8.87 -9.30 7.85
C ALA A 261 -9.02 -8.47 9.13
N ASN A 262 -9.74 -8.99 10.12
CA ASN A 262 -9.91 -8.35 11.42
C ASN A 262 -8.58 -8.25 12.19
N ALA A 263 -7.75 -9.28 12.11
CA ALA A 263 -6.42 -9.29 12.69
C ALA A 263 -5.52 -8.22 12.06
N ALA A 264 -5.45 -8.16 10.73
CA ALA A 264 -4.68 -7.16 10.00
C ALA A 264 -5.17 -5.73 10.32
N GLN A 265 -6.49 -5.51 10.36
CA GLN A 265 -7.06 -4.22 10.72
C GLN A 265 -6.74 -3.81 12.16
N SER A 266 -6.84 -4.75 13.09
CA SER A 266 -6.48 -4.53 14.50
C SER A 266 -5.00 -4.18 14.62
N PHE A 267 -4.13 -4.99 14.02
CA PHE A 267 -2.69 -4.76 14.05
C PHE A 267 -2.30 -3.39 13.51
N MET A 268 -2.87 -3.00 12.37
CA MET A 268 -2.64 -1.69 11.77
C MET A 268 -3.14 -0.54 12.65
N PHE A 269 -4.27 -0.73 13.36
CA PHE A 269 -4.72 0.22 14.37
C PHE A 269 -3.72 0.37 15.53
N TRP A 270 -3.14 -0.73 16.01
CA TRP A 270 -2.13 -0.72 17.08
C TRP A 270 -0.81 -0.09 16.63
N LEU A 271 -0.36 -0.35 15.39
CA LEU A 271 0.77 0.33 14.79
C LEU A 271 0.54 1.84 14.67
N ARG A 272 -0.66 2.25 14.26
CA ARG A 272 -1.04 3.67 14.19
C ARG A 272 -1.01 4.36 15.56
N LYS A 273 -1.29 3.62 16.63
CA LYS A 273 -1.18 4.11 18.01
C LYS A 273 0.27 4.14 18.53
N GLY A 274 1.25 3.74 17.74
CA GLY A 274 2.68 3.74 18.12
C GLY A 274 3.01 2.74 19.23
N LYS A 275 2.15 1.74 19.45
CA LYS A 275 2.34 0.72 20.50
C LYS A 275 3.09 -0.52 20.03
N LEU A 276 3.26 -0.68 18.72
CA LEU A 276 4.00 -1.78 18.09
C LEU A 276 5.09 -1.17 17.19
N SER A 277 6.30 -1.73 17.21
CA SER A 277 7.33 -1.40 16.24
C SER A 277 7.02 -2.17 14.95
N GLY A 278 7.01 -1.47 13.80
CA GLY A 278 6.65 -2.07 12.53
C GLY A 278 7.59 -3.19 12.05
N GLU A 279 8.78 -3.34 12.64
CA GLU A 279 9.80 -4.32 12.20
C GLU A 279 9.38 -5.76 12.42
N ALA A 280 8.68 -6.05 13.51
CA ALA A 280 8.32 -7.42 13.92
C ALA A 280 7.25 -8.10 13.06
N TRP A 281 6.61 -7.41 12.11
CA TRP A 281 5.56 -8.00 11.26
C TRP A 281 6.00 -8.26 9.83
N TRP A 282 6.86 -7.41 9.28
CA TRP A 282 7.30 -7.53 7.88
C TRP A 282 8.45 -8.54 7.70
N GLU A 283 9.27 -8.77 8.73
CA GLU A 283 10.36 -9.76 8.72
C GLU A 283 9.91 -11.16 9.14
N SER A 284 8.85 -11.24 9.93
CA SER A 284 8.22 -12.48 10.41
C SER A 284 7.38 -13.14 9.31
N GLY A 285 8.00 -13.39 8.16
CA GLY A 285 7.42 -14.07 7.03
C GLY A 285 7.09 -15.52 7.36
N LYS A 286 5.83 -15.89 7.11
CA LYS A 286 5.24 -17.23 7.06
C LYS A 286 4.66 -17.82 8.35
N ASP A 287 5.36 -17.84 9.49
CA ASP A 287 4.82 -18.51 10.70
C ASP A 287 4.43 -17.53 11.83
N ASP A 288 5.06 -16.36 11.89
CA ASP A 288 4.92 -15.45 13.02
C ASP A 288 3.78 -14.43 12.89
N VAL A 289 3.22 -14.22 11.70
CA VAL A 289 1.98 -13.42 11.54
C VAL A 289 0.84 -14.10 12.28
N ILE A 290 0.82 -15.44 12.28
CA ILE A 290 -0.12 -16.28 13.03
C ILE A 290 0.21 -16.23 14.53
N PHE A 291 1.49 -16.32 14.92
CA PHE A 291 1.88 -16.19 16.34
C PHE A 291 1.62 -14.80 16.92
N SER A 292 1.80 -13.73 16.15
CA SER A 292 1.51 -12.36 16.58
C SER A 292 -0.01 -12.13 16.69
N CYS A 293 -0.81 -12.71 15.78
CA CYS A 293 -2.28 -12.72 15.89
C CYS A 293 -2.79 -13.56 17.07
N GLN A 294 -2.21 -14.75 17.29
CA GLN A 294 -2.52 -15.57 18.46
C GLN A 294 -2.07 -14.90 19.76
N GLN A 295 -0.91 -14.24 19.80
CA GLN A 295 -0.44 -13.48 20.96
C GLN A 295 -1.25 -12.20 21.21
N LEU A 296 -1.75 -11.53 20.17
CA LEU A 296 -2.68 -10.40 20.32
C LEU A 296 -4.05 -10.88 20.83
N SER A 297 -4.51 -12.06 20.40
CA SER A 297 -5.72 -12.70 20.94
C SER A 297 -5.51 -13.29 22.34
N PHE A 298 -4.28 -13.61 22.75
CA PHE A 298 -3.96 -14.07 24.11
C PHE A 298 -3.69 -12.91 25.08
N LYS A 299 -3.17 -11.77 24.62
CA LYS A 299 -2.95 -10.58 25.47
C LYS A 299 -4.21 -9.76 25.74
N SER A 300 -5.31 -10.01 25.03
CA SER A 300 -6.64 -9.49 25.41
C SER A 300 -7.24 -10.21 26.63
N SER A 301 -6.58 -11.23 27.20
CA SER A 301 -6.99 -11.90 28.45
C SER A 301 -6.48 -11.22 29.74
N TRP A 302 -5.82 -10.06 29.66
CA TRP A 302 -5.43 -9.28 30.84
C TRP A 302 -6.32 -8.05 31.02
N THR A 303 -7.57 -8.30 31.42
CA THR A 303 -8.37 -7.36 32.23
C THR A 303 -9.25 -8.15 33.20
N ARG A 304 -8.70 -8.42 34.38
CA ARG A 304 -9.38 -8.21 35.66
C ARG A 304 -8.47 -7.37 36.53
#